data_AF-A0A919PAI0-F1
#
_entry.id   AF-A0A919PAI0-F1
#
_cell.length_a   1.000
_cell.length_b   1.000
_cell.length_c   1.000
_cell.angle_alpha   90.00
_cell.angle_beta   90.00
_cell.angle_gamma   90.00
#
_symmetry.space_group_name_H-M   'P 1'
#
loop_
_entity.id
_entity.type
_entity.pdbx_description
1 polymer ?
#
loop_
_entity_poly.entity_id
_entity_poly.type
_entity_poly.pdbx_seq_one_letter_code
_entity_poly.pdbx_strand_id
1 'polypeptide(L)'
;MTAPAPTLLDRVDRLPVGPGAPGERDTDPRGTVAALAVDGCLLGFYAEAHPADDGWWSRALTAVAAYAGAPAPHQCGSNLDLELEATPFRDASPLTDAVLRLVRAGGTDALTLDRIAAESGRDPDWVLSMHGSVQELVDALVARVAEQAFDDLLPAHDEPALPELLAACASSERVVAMVRFLALTGVELDPGAVDEVRAASPVARGVAGLSDRELVAALALDGWALGSTARRYPWPETVTAGVAAELRALAA
;
A
#
# COMPACT_ATOMS: atom_id res chain seq x y z
N MET A 1 -8.12 31.13 -10.68
CA MET A 1 -8.10 30.13 -11.75
C MET A 1 -7.14 29.04 -11.30
N THR A 2 -7.65 27.86 -10.95
CA THR A 2 -6.82 26.68 -10.65
C THR A 2 -6.25 26.15 -11.96
N ALA A 3 -4.97 25.80 -11.98
CA ALA A 3 -4.34 25.17 -13.14
C ALA A 3 -5.04 23.83 -13.44
N PRO A 4 -5.18 23.43 -14.72
CA PRO A 4 -5.70 22.10 -15.05
C PRO A 4 -4.80 21.02 -14.44
N ALA A 5 -5.41 19.91 -14.00
CA ALA A 5 -4.66 18.77 -13.50
C ALA A 5 -3.70 18.24 -14.59
N PRO A 6 -2.48 17.80 -14.21
CA PRO A 6 -1.53 17.25 -15.18
C PRO A 6 -2.10 16.00 -15.86
N THR A 7 -1.75 15.81 -17.13
CA THR A 7 -2.02 14.56 -17.84
C THR A 7 -1.15 13.43 -17.31
N LEU A 8 -1.46 12.17 -17.64
CA LEU A 8 -0.58 11.04 -17.29
C LEU A 8 0.81 11.21 -17.90
N LEU A 9 0.88 11.67 -19.15
CA LEU A 9 2.15 11.95 -19.81
C LEU A 9 2.96 13.04 -19.10
N ASP A 10 2.31 14.13 -18.66
CA ASP A 10 2.98 15.17 -17.87
C ASP A 10 3.56 14.64 -16.56
N ARG A 11 2.90 13.65 -15.94
CA ARG A 11 3.39 12.99 -14.72
C ARG A 11 4.60 12.11 -15.01
N VAL A 12 4.56 11.34 -16.10
CA VAL A 12 5.70 10.51 -16.54
C VAL A 12 6.92 11.37 -16.86
N ASP A 13 6.71 12.51 -17.53
CA ASP A 13 7.79 13.43 -17.92
C ASP A 13 8.49 14.09 -16.72
N ARG A 14 7.86 14.09 -15.53
CA ARG A 14 8.45 14.62 -14.29
C ARG A 14 9.17 13.58 -13.45
N LEU A 15 9.12 12.30 -13.82
CA LEU A 15 9.79 11.25 -13.06
C LEU A 15 11.31 11.48 -13.02
N PRO A 16 11.93 11.42 -11.84
CA PRO A 16 13.38 11.44 -11.74
C PRO A 16 13.94 10.12 -12.28
N VAL A 17 14.69 10.19 -13.38
CA VAL A 17 15.30 9.02 -14.03
C VAL A 17 16.76 8.89 -13.61
N GLY A 18 17.12 7.75 -13.05
CA GLY A 18 18.48 7.42 -12.58
C GLY A 18 19.02 6.12 -13.17
N PRO A 19 20.28 5.77 -12.90
CA PRO A 19 20.93 4.58 -13.45
C PRO A 19 20.44 3.24 -12.85
N GLY A 20 19.48 3.24 -11.92
CA GLY A 20 19.09 2.06 -11.11
C GLY A 20 20.04 1.84 -9.92
N ALA A 21 19.67 0.95 -8.99
CA ALA A 21 20.56 0.63 -7.87
C ALA A 21 21.83 -0.11 -8.37
N PRO A 22 22.99 0.00 -7.68
CA PRO A 22 24.21 -0.68 -8.10
C PRO A 22 24.01 -2.20 -8.15
N GLY A 23 23.98 -2.78 -9.36
CA GLY A 23 23.78 -4.22 -9.57
C GLY A 23 22.41 -4.60 -10.14
N GLU A 24 21.43 -3.69 -10.09
CA GLU A 24 20.18 -3.83 -10.84
C GLU A 24 20.47 -3.55 -12.31
N ARG A 25 20.37 -4.59 -13.14
CA ARG A 25 20.20 -4.37 -14.58
C ARG A 25 18.73 -4.01 -14.81
N ASP A 26 18.48 -3.13 -15.76
CA ASP A 26 17.15 -2.77 -16.27
C ASP A 26 16.51 -3.97 -17.02
N THR A 27 16.41 -5.13 -16.37
CA THR A 27 16.09 -6.42 -17.00
C THR A 27 14.61 -6.69 -17.13
N ASP A 28 13.75 -6.02 -16.34
CA ASP A 28 12.30 -6.18 -16.43
C ASP A 28 11.50 -4.90 -16.07
N PRO A 29 11.50 -3.87 -16.93
CA PRO A 29 10.69 -2.67 -16.74
C PRO A 29 9.20 -2.94 -16.55
N ARG A 30 8.67 -3.94 -17.26
CA ARG A 30 7.24 -4.32 -17.21
C ARG A 30 6.88 -4.91 -15.85
N GLY A 31 7.71 -5.81 -15.33
CA GLY A 31 7.56 -6.37 -13.99
C GLY A 31 7.62 -5.28 -12.92
N THR A 32 8.57 -4.35 -13.02
CA THR A 32 8.67 -3.21 -12.09
C THR A 32 7.44 -2.30 -12.15
N VAL A 33 6.94 -1.96 -13.34
CA VAL A 33 5.69 -1.18 -13.49
C VAL A 33 4.50 -1.91 -12.87
N ALA A 34 4.40 -3.23 -13.06
CA ALA A 34 3.32 -4.01 -12.47
C ALA A 34 3.41 -4.07 -10.94
N ALA A 35 4.61 -4.26 -10.38
CA ALA A 35 4.83 -4.21 -8.93
C ALA A 35 4.48 -2.82 -8.35
N LEU A 36 4.96 -1.75 -8.98
CA LEU A 36 4.59 -0.37 -8.63
C LEU A 36 3.09 -0.14 -8.70
N ALA A 37 2.38 -0.74 -9.66
CA ALA A 37 0.94 -0.59 -9.76
C ALA A 37 0.20 -1.29 -8.61
N VAL A 38 0.66 -2.47 -8.17
CA VAL A 38 0.08 -3.13 -6.99
C VAL A 38 0.35 -2.33 -5.72
N ASP A 39 1.58 -1.84 -5.55
CA ASP A 39 1.91 -0.94 -4.44
C ASP A 39 1.14 0.37 -4.51
N GLY A 40 0.86 0.88 -5.71
CA GLY A 40 -0.02 2.02 -5.92
C GLY A 40 -1.43 1.79 -5.38
N CYS A 41 -2.01 0.61 -5.60
CA CYS A 41 -3.29 0.24 -4.98
C CYS A 41 -3.18 0.20 -3.46
N LEU A 42 -2.16 -0.47 -2.92
CA LEU A 42 -1.97 -0.66 -1.48
C LEU A 42 -1.69 0.65 -0.74
N LEU A 43 -0.71 1.42 -1.21
CA LEU A 43 -0.33 2.70 -0.63
C LEU A 43 -1.41 3.76 -0.85
N GLY A 44 -2.09 3.75 -2.00
CA GLY A 44 -3.23 4.63 -2.27
C GLY A 44 -4.41 4.35 -1.33
N PHE A 45 -4.67 3.08 -1.02
CA PHE A 45 -5.64 2.68 0.01
C PHE A 45 -5.18 3.05 1.42
N TYR A 46 -3.90 2.81 1.75
CA TYR A 46 -3.31 3.18 3.03
C TYR A 46 -3.35 4.70 3.29
N ALA A 47 -3.13 5.50 2.23
CA ALA A 47 -3.18 6.96 2.26
C ALA A 47 -4.60 7.54 2.29
N GLU A 48 -5.63 6.71 2.12
CA GLU A 48 -7.01 7.17 1.86
C GLU A 48 -7.05 8.15 0.66
N ALA A 49 -6.28 7.84 -0.39
CA ALA A 49 -6.20 8.62 -1.61
C ALA A 49 -7.00 7.97 -2.75
N HIS A 50 -7.14 6.64 -2.75
CA HIS A 50 -7.92 5.89 -3.73
C HIS A 50 -9.33 5.56 -3.18
N PRO A 51 -10.33 5.42 -4.07
CA PRO A 51 -11.68 5.09 -3.63
C PRO A 51 -11.76 3.70 -2.98
N ALA A 52 -12.49 3.61 -1.88
CA ALA A 52 -12.90 2.34 -1.27
C ALA A 52 -14.31 1.98 -1.77
N ASP A 53 -14.44 1.75 -3.08
CA ASP A 53 -15.72 1.39 -3.71
C ASP A 53 -15.78 -0.08 -4.15
N ASP A 54 -17.01 -0.57 -4.26
CA ASP A 54 -17.31 -1.94 -4.66
C ASP A 54 -16.70 -2.25 -6.03
N GLY A 55 -15.68 -3.11 -6.04
CA GLY A 55 -15.03 -3.57 -7.26
C GLY A 55 -13.80 -2.77 -7.69
N TRP A 56 -13.38 -1.74 -6.93
CA TRP A 56 -12.10 -1.04 -7.17
C TRP A 56 -10.93 -2.02 -7.26
N TRP A 57 -10.73 -2.81 -6.20
CA TRP A 57 -9.68 -3.83 -6.14
C TRP A 57 -9.80 -4.81 -7.30
N SER A 58 -11.01 -5.21 -7.67
CA SER A 58 -11.24 -6.12 -8.80
C SER A 58 -10.73 -5.58 -10.11
N ARG A 59 -11.12 -4.35 -10.43
CA ARG A 59 -10.73 -3.69 -11.67
C ARG A 59 -9.23 -3.46 -11.70
N ALA A 60 -8.66 -2.92 -10.63
CA ALA A 60 -7.24 -2.59 -10.55
C ALA A 60 -6.37 -3.85 -10.68
N LEU A 61 -6.63 -4.89 -9.88
CA LEU A 61 -5.84 -6.11 -9.89
C LEU A 61 -5.98 -6.90 -11.20
N THR A 62 -7.18 -6.90 -11.81
CA THR A 62 -7.39 -7.54 -13.12
C THR A 62 -6.60 -6.82 -14.22
N ALA A 63 -6.60 -5.48 -14.22
CA ALA A 63 -5.82 -4.69 -15.18
C ALA A 63 -4.31 -4.93 -15.02
N VAL A 64 -3.81 -4.95 -13.77
CA VAL A 64 -2.39 -5.22 -13.50
C VAL A 64 -2.01 -6.65 -13.88
N ALA A 65 -2.84 -7.65 -13.56
CA ALA A 65 -2.60 -9.04 -13.94
C ALA A 65 -2.53 -9.21 -15.46
N ALA A 66 -3.51 -8.66 -16.18
CA ALA A 66 -3.53 -8.67 -17.64
C ALA A 66 -2.32 -7.96 -18.24
N TYR A 67 -1.94 -6.80 -17.67
CA TYR A 67 -0.74 -6.08 -18.07
C TYR A 67 0.53 -6.87 -17.80
N ALA A 68 0.64 -7.61 -16.71
CA ALA A 68 1.82 -8.41 -16.40
C ALA A 68 1.87 -9.76 -17.14
N GLY A 69 0.76 -10.18 -17.76
CA GLY A 69 0.62 -11.55 -18.27
C GLY A 69 0.51 -12.59 -17.16
N ALA A 70 0.10 -12.18 -15.96
CA ALA A 70 -0.15 -13.04 -14.82
C ALA A 70 -1.61 -13.53 -14.81
N PRO A 71 -1.90 -14.66 -14.14
CA PRO A 71 -3.28 -15.07 -13.90
C PRO A 71 -4.06 -13.98 -13.16
N ALA A 72 -5.29 -13.70 -13.59
CA ALA A 72 -6.17 -12.79 -12.86
C ALA A 72 -6.43 -13.35 -11.45
N PRO A 73 -6.32 -12.54 -10.39
CA PRO A 73 -6.61 -12.99 -9.05
C PRO A 73 -8.06 -13.44 -8.91
N HIS A 74 -8.28 -14.52 -8.17
CA HIS A 74 -9.62 -14.99 -7.90
C HIS A 74 -10.26 -14.16 -6.78
N GLN A 75 -11.29 -13.40 -7.13
CA GLN A 75 -12.12 -12.70 -6.16
C GLN A 75 -13.50 -13.34 -6.10
N CYS A 76 -13.93 -13.64 -4.89
CA CYS A 76 -15.23 -14.20 -4.60
C CYS A 76 -15.79 -13.53 -3.34
N GLY A 77 -17.12 -13.52 -3.20
CA GLY A 77 -17.78 -12.83 -2.09
C GLY A 77 -17.38 -13.33 -0.69
N SER A 78 -16.81 -14.54 -0.57
CA SER A 78 -16.29 -15.04 0.72
C SER A 78 -14.98 -14.38 1.16
N ASN A 79 -14.29 -13.72 0.23
CA ASN A 79 -12.98 -13.12 0.47
C ASN A 79 -13.04 -11.58 0.41
N LEU A 80 -14.25 -11.03 0.17
CA LEU A 80 -14.51 -9.61 0.07
C LEU A 80 -15.35 -9.16 1.27
N ASP A 81 -14.81 -8.23 2.04
CA ASP A 81 -15.42 -7.62 3.21
C ASP A 81 -15.22 -6.10 3.16
N LEU A 82 -16.23 -5.42 2.63
CA LEU A 82 -16.24 -3.96 2.45
C LEU A 82 -16.33 -3.22 3.79
N GLU A 83 -16.93 -3.82 4.83
CA GLU A 83 -17.01 -3.20 6.15
C GLU A 83 -15.62 -3.19 6.81
N LEU A 84 -14.88 -4.29 6.65
CA LEU A 84 -13.49 -4.40 7.08
C LEU A 84 -12.58 -3.41 6.33
N GLU A 85 -12.71 -3.32 5.01
CA GLU A 85 -11.95 -2.36 4.20
C GLU A 85 -12.28 -0.90 4.52
N ALA A 86 -13.53 -0.58 4.87
CA ALA A 86 -13.92 0.78 5.26
C ALA A 86 -13.28 1.20 6.59
N THR A 87 -12.92 0.24 7.45
CA THR A 87 -12.35 0.52 8.77
C THR A 87 -11.13 -0.37 9.09
N PRO A 88 -10.05 -0.27 8.30
CA PRO A 88 -8.96 -1.25 8.36
C PRO A 88 -8.20 -1.21 9.69
N PHE A 89 -8.30 -0.12 10.46
CA PHE A 89 -7.66 0.02 11.77
C PHE A 89 -8.58 -0.30 12.95
N ARG A 90 -9.76 -0.90 12.71
CA ARG A 90 -10.66 -1.36 13.77
C ARG A 90 -10.45 -2.81 14.13
N ASP A 91 -10.43 -3.12 15.42
CA ASP A 91 -10.25 -4.50 15.89
C ASP A 91 -11.20 -4.84 17.03
N ALA A 92 -11.61 -6.11 17.11
CA ALA A 92 -12.48 -6.58 18.18
C ALA A 92 -11.76 -6.62 19.54
N SER A 93 -10.43 -6.76 19.56
CA SER A 93 -9.61 -6.66 20.76
C SER A 93 -9.39 -5.19 21.11
N PRO A 94 -9.87 -4.69 22.28
CA PRO A 94 -9.71 -3.29 22.66
C PRO A 94 -8.25 -2.83 22.71
N LEU A 95 -7.33 -3.74 23.07
CA LEU A 95 -5.90 -3.43 23.10
C LEU A 95 -5.33 -3.27 21.68
N THR A 96 -5.72 -4.15 20.75
CA THR A 96 -5.30 -4.05 19.35
C THR A 96 -5.90 -2.82 18.68
N ASP A 97 -7.19 -2.56 18.87
CA ASP A 97 -7.87 -1.36 18.36
C ASP A 97 -7.19 -0.08 18.84
N ALA A 98 -6.84 0.00 20.12
CA ALA A 98 -6.11 1.13 20.69
C ALA A 98 -4.75 1.36 20.03
N VAL A 99 -3.94 0.29 19.87
CA VAL A 99 -2.64 0.40 19.19
C VAL A 99 -2.81 0.86 17.74
N LEU A 100 -3.70 0.22 16.97
CA LEU A 100 -3.94 0.57 15.56
C LEU A 100 -4.44 2.01 15.38
N ARG A 101 -5.34 2.47 16.27
CA ARG A 101 -5.81 3.87 16.27
C ARG A 101 -4.69 4.86 16.57
N LEU A 102 -3.87 4.57 17.57
CA LEU A 102 -2.75 5.45 17.95
C LEU A 102 -1.72 5.54 16.83
N VAL A 103 -1.35 4.41 16.22
CA VAL A 103 -0.43 4.38 15.07
C VAL A 103 -1.01 5.15 13.89
N ARG A 104 -2.30 4.95 13.56
CA ARG A 104 -2.94 5.72 12.48
C ARG A 104 -2.91 7.23 12.74
N ALA A 105 -3.05 7.65 14.00
CA ALA A 105 -3.14 9.06 14.37
C ALA A 105 -1.78 9.77 14.44
N GLY A 106 -0.69 9.08 14.75
CA GLY A 106 0.61 9.73 14.98
C GLY A 106 1.82 8.83 14.80
N GLY A 107 1.71 7.77 14.01
CA GLY A 107 2.78 6.81 13.76
C GLY A 107 3.16 6.00 14.99
N THR A 108 4.24 5.23 14.86
CA THR A 108 4.76 4.40 15.97
C THR A 108 5.22 5.25 17.17
N ASP A 109 5.62 6.49 16.95
CA ASP A 109 6.02 7.44 17.99
C ASP A 109 4.86 7.85 18.91
N ALA A 110 3.60 7.68 18.48
CA ALA A 110 2.43 7.92 19.32
C ALA A 110 2.22 6.85 20.40
N LEU A 111 2.89 5.70 20.30
CA LEU A 111 2.69 4.57 21.17
C LEU A 111 3.43 4.72 22.50
N THR A 112 2.67 4.72 23.59
CA THR A 112 3.17 4.60 24.96
C THR A 112 2.23 3.66 25.71
N LEU A 113 2.72 2.93 26.72
CA LEU A 113 1.89 2.02 27.51
C LEU A 113 0.70 2.76 28.14
N ASP A 114 0.92 3.97 28.66
CA ASP A 114 -0.14 4.79 29.27
C ASP A 114 -1.23 5.18 28.27
N ARG A 115 -0.86 5.62 27.06
CA ARG A 115 -1.83 5.96 26.01
C ARG A 115 -2.58 4.73 25.52
N ILE A 116 -1.89 3.61 25.35
CA ILE A 116 -2.49 2.34 24.94
C ILE A 116 -3.48 1.86 26.01
N ALA A 117 -3.11 1.91 27.28
CA ALA A 117 -3.97 1.56 28.41
C ALA A 117 -5.21 2.45 28.47
N ALA A 118 -5.03 3.77 28.36
CA ALA A 118 -6.13 4.74 28.35
C ALA A 118 -7.12 4.51 27.19
N GLU A 119 -6.61 4.37 25.96
CA GLU A 119 -7.46 4.14 24.76
C GLU A 119 -8.14 2.77 24.78
N SER A 120 -7.49 1.74 25.36
CA SER A 120 -8.05 0.38 25.45
C SER A 120 -8.95 0.16 26.67
N GLY A 121 -9.06 1.14 27.57
CA GLY A 121 -9.79 1.01 28.85
C GLY A 121 -9.15 0.00 29.80
N ARG A 122 -7.83 -0.19 29.71
CA ARG A 122 -7.05 -1.09 30.56
C ARG A 122 -6.22 -0.33 31.58
N ASP A 123 -5.81 -1.05 32.61
CA ASP A 123 -4.87 -0.54 33.60
C ASP A 123 -3.43 -0.58 33.05
N PRO A 124 -2.61 0.48 33.20
CA PRO A 124 -1.24 0.50 32.71
C PRO A 124 -0.35 -0.63 33.27
N ASP A 125 -0.50 -0.97 34.55
CA ASP A 125 0.29 -2.05 35.18
C ASP A 125 -0.11 -3.42 34.62
N TRP A 126 -1.39 -3.59 34.26
CA TRP A 126 -1.85 -4.78 33.55
C TRP A 126 -1.20 -4.91 32.17
N VAL A 127 -1.15 -3.83 31.37
CA VAL A 127 -0.53 -3.86 30.03
C VAL A 127 0.97 -4.15 30.16
N LEU A 128 1.65 -3.50 31.10
CA LEU A 128 3.07 -3.73 31.39
C LEU A 128 3.32 -5.18 31.81
N SER A 129 2.51 -5.73 32.72
CA SER A 129 2.69 -7.11 33.20
C SER A 129 2.46 -8.15 32.11
N MET A 130 1.55 -7.89 31.16
CA MET A 130 1.19 -8.86 30.12
C MET A 130 2.12 -8.81 28.90
N HIS A 131 2.62 -7.62 28.57
CA HIS A 131 3.34 -7.39 27.32
C HIS A 131 4.77 -6.87 27.48
N GLY A 132 5.18 -6.49 28.69
CA GLY A 132 6.54 -6.04 29.01
C GLY A 132 6.86 -4.63 28.53
N SER A 133 6.71 -4.36 27.24
CA SER A 133 7.00 -3.06 26.63
C SER A 133 6.11 -2.77 25.43
N VAL A 134 6.11 -1.51 24.97
CA VAL A 134 5.44 -1.13 23.71
C VAL A 134 6.02 -1.92 22.54
N GLN A 135 7.35 -2.08 22.50
CA GLN A 135 8.01 -2.80 21.41
C GLN A 135 7.58 -4.27 21.38
N GLU A 136 7.62 -4.97 22.51
CA GLU A 136 7.19 -6.38 22.59
C GLU A 136 5.70 -6.55 22.25
N LEU A 137 4.84 -5.60 22.65
CA LEU A 137 3.43 -5.59 22.22
C LEU A 137 3.29 -5.43 20.71
N VAL A 138 4.00 -4.47 20.11
CA VAL A 138 3.97 -4.24 18.65
C VAL A 138 4.51 -5.45 17.91
N ASP A 139 5.63 -6.03 18.34
CA ASP A 139 6.23 -7.22 17.73
C ASP A 139 5.27 -8.42 17.77
N ALA A 140 4.59 -8.62 18.90
CA ALA A 140 3.57 -9.67 19.03
C ALA A 140 2.37 -9.44 18.10
N LEU A 141 1.94 -8.18 17.92
CA LEU A 141 0.86 -7.84 16.99
C LEU A 141 1.29 -8.02 15.54
N VAL A 142 2.52 -7.62 15.18
CA VAL A 142 3.09 -7.82 13.84
C VAL A 142 3.20 -9.30 13.52
N ALA A 143 3.71 -10.12 14.45
CA ALA A 143 3.81 -11.56 14.29
C ALA A 143 2.42 -12.18 14.04
N ARG A 144 1.41 -11.80 14.83
CA ARG A 144 0.03 -12.28 14.65
C ARG A 144 -0.55 -11.87 13.30
N VAL A 145 -0.34 -10.62 12.86
CA VAL A 145 -0.79 -10.15 11.54
C VAL A 145 -0.11 -10.95 10.43
N ALA A 146 1.19 -11.23 10.57
CA ALA A 146 1.93 -12.01 9.60
C ALA A 146 1.46 -13.48 9.53
N GLU A 147 1.25 -14.13 10.67
CA GLU A 147 0.70 -15.48 10.74
C GLU A 147 -0.72 -15.57 10.13
N GLN A 148 -1.54 -14.54 10.31
CA GLN A 148 -2.91 -14.53 9.79
C GLN A 148 -2.99 -14.30 8.28
N ALA A 149 -2.11 -13.46 7.74
CA ALA A 149 -2.25 -12.96 6.37
C ALA A 149 -1.17 -13.42 5.40
N PHE A 150 -0.01 -13.84 5.91
CA PHE A 150 1.21 -14.06 5.11
C PHE A 150 1.87 -15.42 5.36
N ASP A 151 1.24 -16.34 6.08
CA ASP A 151 1.81 -17.68 6.36
C ASP A 151 2.12 -18.46 5.07
N ASP A 152 1.36 -18.22 4.00
CA ASP A 152 1.60 -18.77 2.66
C ASP A 152 2.56 -17.94 1.79
N LEU A 153 2.93 -16.73 2.23
CA LEU A 153 3.93 -15.86 1.59
C LEU A 153 5.33 -15.99 2.23
N LEU A 154 5.42 -16.57 3.43
CA LEU A 154 6.64 -16.76 4.23
C LEU A 154 6.95 -18.28 4.34
N PRO A 155 7.61 -18.96 3.37
CA PRO A 155 8.95 -18.58 2.91
C PRO A 155 9.25 -18.99 1.44
N ALA A 156 9.19 -18.06 0.48
CA ALA A 156 9.74 -18.32 -0.86
C ALA A 156 10.84 -17.31 -1.24
N HIS A 157 10.66 -16.02 -0.97
CA HIS A 157 11.60 -14.98 -1.37
C HIS A 157 11.52 -13.79 -0.41
N ASP A 158 12.63 -13.07 -0.21
CA ASP A 158 12.66 -11.80 0.56
C ASP A 158 11.72 -10.73 -0.06
N GLU A 159 11.23 -10.96 -1.29
CA GLU A 159 10.17 -10.19 -1.96
C GLU A 159 9.18 -11.17 -2.64
N PRO A 160 7.87 -11.10 -2.37
CA PRO A 160 6.88 -11.99 -2.99
C PRO A 160 6.83 -11.77 -4.50
N ALA A 161 6.65 -12.86 -5.26
CA ALA A 161 6.49 -12.73 -6.71
C ALA A 161 5.16 -12.00 -7.02
N LEU A 162 5.12 -11.26 -8.14
CA LEU A 162 3.93 -10.49 -8.52
C LEU A 162 2.60 -11.29 -8.49
N PRO A 163 2.53 -12.56 -8.97
CA PRO A 163 1.29 -13.34 -8.87
C PRO A 163 0.85 -13.62 -7.43
N GLU A 164 1.79 -13.79 -6.50
CA GLU A 164 1.51 -14.02 -5.08
C GLU A 164 0.98 -12.73 -4.43
N LEU A 165 1.59 -11.59 -4.77
CA LEU A 165 1.15 -10.28 -4.31
C LEU A 165 -0.25 -9.93 -4.84
N LEU A 166 -0.53 -10.22 -6.12
CA LEU A 166 -1.86 -10.05 -6.71
C LEU A 166 -2.90 -10.95 -6.03
N ALA A 167 -2.55 -12.19 -5.72
CA ALA A 167 -3.42 -13.12 -5.00
C ALA A 167 -3.69 -12.65 -3.56
N ALA A 168 -2.69 -12.11 -2.87
CA ALA A 168 -2.85 -11.53 -1.53
C ALA A 168 -3.80 -10.33 -1.55
N CYS A 169 -3.66 -9.43 -2.52
CA CYS A 169 -4.53 -8.27 -2.66
C CYS A 169 -5.99 -8.62 -3.08
N ALA A 170 -6.26 -9.87 -3.44
CA ALA A 170 -7.59 -10.35 -3.80
C ALA A 170 -8.51 -10.61 -2.58
N SER A 171 -7.98 -10.49 -1.36
CA SER A 171 -8.70 -10.71 -0.10
C SER A 171 -8.71 -9.46 0.77
N SER A 172 -9.89 -9.02 1.21
CA SER A 172 -10.05 -7.87 2.10
C SER A 172 -9.30 -8.05 3.41
N GLU A 173 -9.34 -9.26 3.98
CA GLU A 173 -8.60 -9.59 5.22
C GLU A 173 -7.09 -9.41 5.04
N ARG A 174 -6.55 -9.88 3.90
CA ARG A 174 -5.12 -9.75 3.59
C ARG A 174 -4.73 -8.32 3.29
N VAL A 175 -5.52 -7.57 2.52
CA VAL A 175 -5.30 -6.15 2.27
C VAL A 175 -5.27 -5.36 3.58
N VAL A 176 -6.24 -5.57 4.47
CA VAL A 176 -6.28 -4.92 5.77
C VAL A 176 -5.10 -5.33 6.64
N ALA A 177 -4.71 -6.59 6.64
CA ALA A 177 -3.51 -7.06 7.33
C ALA A 177 -2.23 -6.41 6.79
N MET A 178 -2.08 -6.25 5.48
CA MET A 178 -0.95 -5.53 4.86
C MET A 178 -0.90 -4.08 5.31
N VAL A 179 -2.03 -3.38 5.29
CA VAL A 179 -2.09 -1.99 5.77
C VAL A 179 -1.75 -1.86 7.26
N ARG A 180 -2.24 -2.78 8.10
CA ARG A 180 -1.87 -2.84 9.52
C ARG A 180 -0.39 -3.12 9.70
N PHE A 181 0.17 -4.03 8.90
CA PHE A 181 1.59 -4.37 8.92
C PHE A 181 2.46 -3.16 8.57
N LEU A 182 2.14 -2.43 7.49
CA LEU A 182 2.82 -1.19 7.11
C LEU A 182 2.80 -0.17 8.26
N ALA A 183 1.64 0.06 8.85
CA ALA A 183 1.48 0.99 9.96
C ALA A 183 2.31 0.57 11.19
N LEU A 184 2.23 -0.70 11.61
CA LEU A 184 2.91 -1.22 12.80
C LEU A 184 4.43 -1.29 12.63
N THR A 185 4.93 -1.48 11.41
CA THR A 185 6.38 -1.44 11.10
C THR A 185 6.93 -0.02 10.95
N GLY A 186 6.04 0.99 11.05
CA GLY A 186 6.40 2.40 11.03
C GLY A 186 6.62 2.95 9.62
N VAL A 187 5.94 2.40 8.62
CA VAL A 187 5.83 3.03 7.31
C VAL A 187 5.04 4.31 7.46
N GLU A 188 5.64 5.43 7.07
CA GLU A 188 5.02 6.77 7.16
C GLU A 188 5.06 7.42 5.78
N LEU A 189 3.89 7.77 5.26
CA LEU A 189 3.76 8.45 3.97
C LEU A 189 4.01 9.95 4.14
N ASP A 190 4.74 10.54 3.20
CA ASP A 190 4.93 11.99 3.16
C ASP A 190 3.57 12.68 2.87
N PRO A 191 3.11 13.62 3.72
CA PRO A 191 1.83 14.29 3.50
C PRO A 191 1.77 15.07 2.17
N GLY A 192 2.89 15.63 1.71
CA GLY A 192 2.99 16.32 0.43
C GLY A 192 2.79 15.39 -0.75
N ALA A 193 3.37 14.18 -0.71
CA ALA A 193 3.15 13.14 -1.71
C ALA A 193 1.68 12.67 -1.75
N VAL A 194 1.05 12.51 -0.58
CA VAL A 194 -0.38 12.16 -0.48
C VAL A 194 -1.25 13.24 -1.11
N ASP A 195 -0.99 14.52 -0.81
CA ASP A 195 -1.73 15.64 -1.38
C ASP A 195 -1.51 15.76 -2.90
N GLU A 196 -0.30 15.49 -3.38
CA GLU A 196 0.00 15.44 -4.80
C GLU A 196 -0.78 14.32 -5.50
N VAL A 197 -0.81 13.10 -4.95
CA VAL A 197 -1.58 11.99 -5.51
C VAL A 197 -3.06 12.32 -5.56
N ARG A 198 -3.64 12.88 -4.48
CA ARG A 198 -5.04 13.31 -4.46
C ARG A 198 -5.35 14.36 -5.53
N ALA A 199 -4.43 15.30 -5.78
CA ALA A 199 -4.62 16.38 -6.73
C ALA A 199 -4.37 15.96 -8.20
N ALA A 200 -3.38 15.10 -8.44
CA ALA A 200 -2.90 14.79 -9.79
C ALA A 200 -3.44 13.47 -10.34
N SER A 201 -3.58 12.44 -9.49
CA SER A 201 -3.93 11.10 -9.93
C SER A 201 -5.34 11.06 -10.54
N PRO A 202 -5.50 10.52 -11.77
CA PRO A 202 -6.83 10.32 -12.33
C PRO A 202 -7.62 9.25 -11.56
N VAL A 203 -6.93 8.32 -10.86
CA VAL A 203 -7.57 7.34 -9.96
C VAL A 203 -8.16 8.04 -8.75
N ALA A 204 -7.34 8.82 -8.01
CA ALA A 204 -7.79 9.53 -6.81
C ALA A 204 -8.91 10.54 -7.11
N ARG A 205 -8.89 11.15 -8.29
CA ARG A 205 -9.93 12.09 -8.76
C ARG A 205 -11.19 11.41 -9.29
N GLY A 206 -11.23 10.07 -9.34
CA GLY A 206 -12.39 9.33 -9.86
C GLY A 206 -12.66 9.59 -11.34
N VAL A 207 -11.62 9.76 -12.16
CA VAL A 207 -11.78 9.96 -13.61
C VAL A 207 -12.38 8.69 -14.21
N ALA A 208 -13.60 8.80 -14.70
CA ALA A 208 -14.29 7.71 -15.38
C ALA A 208 -13.65 7.42 -16.74
N GLY A 209 -13.71 6.15 -17.16
CA GLY A 209 -13.34 5.76 -18.52
C GLY A 209 -11.83 5.59 -18.80
N LEU A 210 -10.98 5.56 -17.77
CA LEU A 210 -9.58 5.13 -17.94
C LEU A 210 -9.52 3.74 -18.57
N SER A 211 -8.76 3.59 -19.65
CA SER A 211 -8.40 2.29 -20.18
C SER A 211 -7.54 1.52 -19.17
N ASP A 212 -7.46 0.19 -19.31
CA ASP A 212 -6.65 -0.63 -18.41
C ASP A 212 -5.17 -0.24 -18.45
N ARG A 213 -4.67 0.22 -19.61
CA ARG A 213 -3.30 0.73 -19.77
C ARG A 213 -3.08 2.01 -18.95
N GLU A 214 -3.99 2.97 -19.09
CA GLU A 214 -3.92 4.23 -18.34
C GLU A 214 -4.09 4.01 -16.84
N LEU A 215 -4.95 3.05 -16.44
CA LEU A 215 -5.13 2.67 -15.05
C LEU A 215 -3.83 2.10 -14.46
N VAL A 216 -3.17 1.16 -15.14
CA VAL A 216 -1.88 0.60 -14.69
C VAL A 216 -0.81 1.69 -14.60
N ALA A 217 -0.72 2.58 -15.60
CA ALA A 217 0.22 3.71 -15.54
C ALA A 217 -0.07 4.65 -14.37
N ALA A 218 -1.34 4.99 -14.14
CA ALA A 218 -1.75 5.86 -13.04
C ALA A 218 -1.39 5.25 -11.69
N LEU A 219 -1.69 3.97 -11.49
CA LEU A 219 -1.38 3.22 -10.28
C LEU A 219 0.12 3.13 -10.04
N ALA A 220 0.90 2.80 -11.06
CA ALA A 220 2.36 2.71 -10.93
C ALA A 220 3.01 4.06 -10.58
N LEU A 221 2.50 5.15 -11.16
CA LEU A 221 2.93 6.50 -10.80
C LEU A 221 2.55 6.88 -9.37
N ASP A 222 1.37 6.48 -8.91
CA ASP A 222 0.92 6.71 -7.53
C ASP A 222 1.77 5.89 -6.54
N GLY A 223 2.04 4.62 -6.86
CA GLY A 223 2.91 3.74 -6.06
C GLY A 223 4.33 4.29 -5.92
N TRP A 224 4.92 4.76 -7.03
CA TRP A 224 6.22 5.42 -6.97
C TRP A 224 6.17 6.72 -6.17
N ALA A 225 5.18 7.59 -6.40
CA ALA A 225 5.09 8.87 -5.71
C ALA A 225 4.93 8.71 -4.19
N LEU A 226 4.08 7.79 -3.74
CA LEU A 226 3.89 7.51 -2.32
C LEU A 226 5.08 6.76 -1.72
N GLY A 227 5.60 5.76 -2.44
CA GLY A 227 6.62 4.85 -1.94
C GLY A 227 8.03 5.45 -1.90
N SER A 228 8.41 6.27 -2.88
CA SER A 228 9.77 6.83 -2.99
C SER A 228 10.09 7.87 -1.91
N THR A 229 9.07 8.49 -1.32
CA THR A 229 9.21 9.44 -0.19
C THR A 229 8.82 8.84 1.15
N ALA A 230 8.29 7.61 1.16
CA ALA A 230 7.83 6.97 2.38
C ALA A 230 9.00 6.54 3.26
N ARG A 231 8.89 6.79 4.56
CA ARG A 231 9.86 6.28 5.54
C ARG A 231 9.69 4.78 5.68
N ARG A 232 10.81 4.03 5.74
CA ARG A 232 10.84 2.56 5.92
C ARG A 232 10.11 1.78 4.81
N TYR A 233 10.05 2.32 3.60
CA TYR A 233 9.52 1.63 2.42
C TYR A 233 10.63 1.45 1.38
N PRO A 234 10.67 0.34 0.61
CA PRO A 234 11.86 -0.04 -0.14
C PRO A 234 12.04 0.63 -1.52
N TRP A 235 11.13 1.50 -1.97
CA TRP A 235 11.27 2.11 -3.31
C TRP A 235 12.37 3.19 -3.36
N PRO A 236 13.16 3.23 -4.44
CA PRO A 236 14.18 4.24 -4.63
C PRO A 236 13.60 5.59 -5.07
N GLU A 237 14.35 6.65 -4.81
CA GLU A 237 14.02 8.03 -5.20
C GLU A 237 14.01 8.26 -6.72
N THR A 238 14.51 7.31 -7.53
CA THR A 238 14.58 7.43 -8.99
C THR A 238 14.14 6.15 -9.69
N VAL A 239 13.47 6.26 -10.83
CA VAL A 239 13.14 5.12 -11.71
C VAL A 239 14.22 4.91 -12.78
N THR A 240 14.30 3.70 -13.34
CA THR A 240 15.18 3.45 -14.49
C THR A 240 14.60 4.05 -15.78
N ALA A 241 15.45 4.22 -16.79
CA ALA A 241 15.03 4.69 -18.10
C ALA A 241 14.03 3.73 -18.77
N GLY A 242 14.19 2.42 -18.60
CA GLY A 242 13.25 1.41 -19.08
C GLY A 242 11.86 1.56 -18.46
N VAL A 243 11.79 1.72 -17.13
CA VAL A 243 10.51 1.93 -16.41
C VAL A 243 9.83 3.22 -16.88
N ALA A 244 10.57 4.32 -17.02
CA ALA A 244 10.02 5.57 -17.52
C ALA A 244 9.52 5.46 -18.98
N ALA A 245 10.20 4.69 -19.84
CA ALA A 245 9.77 4.44 -21.21
C ALA A 245 8.50 3.60 -21.27
N GLU A 246 8.41 2.56 -20.44
CA GLU A 246 7.23 1.69 -20.34
C GLU A 246 6.00 2.45 -19.83
N LEU A 247 6.17 3.27 -18.78
CA LEU A 247 5.10 4.16 -18.29
C LEU A 247 4.64 5.15 -19.36
N ARG A 248 5.57 5.72 -20.13
CA ARG A 248 5.23 6.61 -21.26
C ARG A 248 4.43 5.89 -22.33
N ALA A 249 4.75 4.64 -22.63
CA ALA A 249 4.03 3.83 -23.61
C ALA A 249 2.61 3.44 -23.13
N LEU A 250 2.40 3.30 -21.83
CA LEU A 250 1.07 3.08 -21.25
C LEU A 250 0.23 4.35 -21.17
N ALA A 251 0.87 5.51 -21.00
CA ALA A 251 0.21 6.81 -20.87
C ALA A 251 -0.12 7.52 -22.21
N ALA A 252 0.30 6.94 -23.34
CA ALA A 252 0.09 7.45 -24.70
C ALA A 252 -1.08 6.75 -25.40
#